data_AF-A0A1I2SWA8-F1
#
_entry.id   AF-A0A1I2SWA8-F1
#
_cell.length_a   1.000
_cell.length_b   1.000
_cell.length_c   1.000
_cell.angle_alpha   90.00
_cell.angle_beta   90.00
_cell.angle_gamma   90.00
#
_symmetry.space_group_name_H-M   'P 1'
#
loop_
_entity.id
_entity.type
_entity.pdbx_description
1 polymer ?
#
loop_
_entity_poly.entity_id
_entity_poly.type
_entity_poly.pdbx_seq_one_letter_code
_entity_poly.pdbx_strand_id
1 'polypeptide(L)'
;MNGFYGHISKIDVLSVTSHCRVPLKVDKIRGKRLLDKKPYMYDIYPTEEKRRFLTVLQLYDGIGEWHDFSILPAKSGTFKVGCN
;
A
#
# COMPACT_ATOMS: atom_id res chain seq x y z
N MET A 1 34.80 -26.46 -17.76
CA MET A 1 33.33 -26.61 -17.80
C MET A 1 32.74 -25.58 -16.86
N ASN A 2 32.26 -24.46 -17.40
CA ASN A 2 31.73 -23.34 -16.62
C ASN A 2 30.25 -23.61 -16.29
N GLY A 3 29.97 -24.02 -15.07
CA GLY A 3 28.61 -24.07 -14.54
C GLY A 3 28.17 -22.67 -14.12
N PHE A 4 27.30 -22.06 -14.92
CA PHE A 4 26.60 -20.82 -14.58
C PHE A 4 25.64 -21.08 -13.41
N TYR A 5 26.12 -20.98 -12.18
CA TYR A 5 25.24 -20.66 -11.06
C TYR A 5 25.01 -19.15 -11.13
N GLY A 6 23.97 -18.77 -11.87
CA GLY A 6 23.44 -17.42 -11.85
C GLY A 6 23.18 -17.04 -10.40
N HIS A 7 23.85 -15.97 -9.96
CA HIS A 7 23.64 -15.31 -8.68
C HIS A 7 22.15 -14.96 -8.60
N ILE A 8 21.34 -15.80 -7.93
CA ILE A 8 19.95 -15.46 -7.64
C ILE A 8 20.06 -14.30 -6.66
N SER A 9 19.92 -13.07 -7.16
CA SER A 9 19.80 -11.89 -6.33
C SER A 9 18.66 -12.17 -5.36
N LYS A 10 18.97 -12.15 -4.07
CA LYS A 10 18.02 -12.30 -2.97
C LYS A 10 16.79 -11.46 -3.29
N ILE A 11 15.64 -12.11 -3.51
CA ILE A 11 14.40 -11.37 -3.70
C ILE A 11 13.98 -10.95 -2.29
N ASP A 12 14.31 -9.72 -1.94
CA ASP A 12 13.91 -9.12 -0.67
C ASP A 12 12.40 -8.83 -0.74
N VAL A 13 11.59 -9.81 -0.37
CA VAL A 13 10.13 -9.68 -0.28
C VAL A 13 9.77 -9.25 1.12
N LEU A 14 9.19 -8.06 1.26
CA LEU A 14 8.43 -7.68 2.43
C LEU A 14 6.96 -8.01 2.15
N SER A 15 6.38 -8.93 2.91
CA SER A 15 4.92 -9.15 2.87
C SER A 15 4.25 -8.32 3.95
N VAL A 16 3.11 -7.73 3.60
CA VAL A 16 2.27 -6.96 4.51
C VAL A 16 0.84 -7.47 4.36
N THR A 17 0.30 -8.00 5.44
CA THR A 17 -1.10 -8.44 5.53
C THR A 17 -1.82 -7.51 6.50
N SER A 18 -3.01 -7.03 6.16
CA SER A 18 -3.77 -6.19 7.08
C SER A 18 -5.23 -6.63 7.17
N HIS A 19 -5.70 -6.79 8.41
CA HIS A 19 -7.10 -7.01 8.74
C HIS A 19 -7.68 -5.70 9.25
N CYS A 20 -8.28 -4.92 8.34
CA CYS A 20 -8.83 -3.61 8.65
C CYS A 20 -10.34 -3.57 8.48
N ARG A 21 -11.01 -2.82 9.36
CA ARG A 21 -12.38 -2.36 9.15
C ARG A 21 -12.33 -1.14 8.24
N VAL A 22 -13.04 -1.22 7.12
CA VAL A 22 -13.16 -0.13 6.15
C VAL A 22 -14.59 0.41 6.19
N PRO A 23 -14.89 1.43 7.01
CA PRO A 23 -16.16 2.12 6.88
C PRO A 23 -16.18 2.85 5.53
N LEU A 24 -17.18 2.57 4.70
CA LEU A 24 -17.36 3.23 3.41
C LEU A 24 -17.75 4.70 3.66
N LYS A 25 -16.77 5.59 3.82
CA LYS A 25 -17.02 7.02 3.99
C LYS A 25 -16.57 7.75 2.72
N VAL A 26 -17.54 8.05 1.86
CA VAL A 26 -17.30 8.80 0.63
C VAL A 26 -17.15 10.27 0.97
N ASP A 27 -15.91 10.74 1.11
CA ASP A 27 -15.61 12.13 1.45
C ASP A 27 -15.05 12.88 0.23
N LYS A 28 -15.95 13.58 -0.49
CA LYS A 28 -15.58 14.38 -1.66
C LYS A 28 -14.60 15.53 -1.32
N ILE A 29 -14.64 16.05 -0.10
CA ILE A 29 -13.75 17.14 0.36
C ILE A 29 -12.33 16.61 0.55
N ARG A 30 -12.19 15.42 1.14
CA ARG A 30 -10.89 14.73 1.26
C ARG A 30 -10.32 14.32 -0.10
N GLY A 31 -11.17 13.95 -1.07
CA GLY A 31 -10.73 13.56 -2.40
C GLY A 31 -9.93 14.65 -3.13
N LYS A 32 -10.38 15.91 -3.08
CA LYS A 32 -9.64 17.03 -3.69
C LYS A 32 -8.30 17.27 -3.01
N ARG A 33 -8.28 17.31 -1.67
CA ARG A 33 -7.04 17.46 -0.88
C ARG A 33 -6.06 16.29 -1.10
N LEU A 34 -6.56 15.09 -1.37
CA LEU A 34 -5.74 13.91 -1.67
C LEU A 34 -5.04 14.07 -3.02
N LEU A 35 -5.77 14.49 -4.05
CA LEU A 35 -5.22 14.76 -5.39
C LEU A 35 -4.14 15.85 -5.33
N ASP A 36 -4.39 16.94 -4.59
CA ASP A 36 -3.42 18.02 -4.42
C ASP A 36 -2.13 17.55 -3.70
N LYS A 37 -2.26 16.64 -2.72
CA LYS A 37 -1.12 16.08 -1.98
C LYS A 37 -0.35 15.00 -2.74
N LYS A 38 -0.95 14.39 -3.75
CA LYS A 38 -0.38 13.26 -4.51
C LYS A 38 -0.41 13.58 -6.01
N PRO A 39 0.52 14.40 -6.52
CA PRO A 39 0.53 14.86 -7.90
C PRO A 39 0.51 13.74 -8.95
N TYR A 40 1.11 12.58 -8.64
CA TYR A 40 1.10 11.41 -9.52
C TYR A 40 -0.32 10.92 -9.87
N MET A 41 -1.33 11.27 -9.07
CA MET A 41 -2.72 10.92 -9.36
C MET A 41 -3.23 11.61 -10.63
N TYR A 42 -2.65 12.74 -11.04
CA TYR A 42 -2.96 13.37 -12.32
C TYR A 42 -2.40 12.58 -13.51
N ASP A 43 -1.33 11.81 -13.33
CA ASP A 43 -0.76 10.97 -14.39
C ASP A 43 -1.64 9.74 -14.64
N ILE A 44 -2.19 9.15 -13.57
CA ILE A 44 -3.07 7.98 -13.64
C ILE A 44 -4.51 8.40 -14.02
N TYR A 45 -4.96 9.59 -13.58
CA TYR A 45 -6.30 10.14 -13.81
C TYR A 45 -6.24 11.54 -14.45
N PRO A 46 -5.85 11.64 -15.73
CA PRO A 46 -5.53 12.92 -16.38
C PRO A 46 -6.72 13.82 -16.64
N THR A 47 -7.93 13.28 -16.78
CA THR A 47 -9.14 14.07 -17.07
C THR A 47 -10.00 14.27 -15.82
N GLU A 48 -10.74 15.39 -15.76
CA GLU A 48 -11.70 15.61 -14.67
C GLU A 48 -12.76 14.53 -14.59
N GLU A 49 -13.22 14.02 -15.73
CA GLU A 49 -14.24 12.98 -15.80
C GLU A 49 -13.77 11.68 -15.13
N LYS A 50 -12.53 11.26 -15.39
CA LYS A 50 -11.92 10.10 -14.71
C LYS A 50 -11.79 10.33 -13.20
N ARG A 51 -11.50 11.56 -12.78
CA ARG A 51 -11.39 11.93 -11.36
C ARG A 51 -12.75 11.95 -10.66
N ARG A 52 -13.86 12.22 -11.36
CA ARG A 52 -15.22 12.23 -10.78
C ARG A 52 -15.69 10.86 -10.32
N PHE A 53 -15.19 9.78 -10.91
CA PHE A 53 -15.52 8.40 -10.52
C PHE A 53 -14.64 7.84 -9.40
N LEU A 54 -13.65 8.60 -8.92
CA LEU A 54 -12.77 8.15 -7.84
C LEU A 54 -13.55 8.06 -6.53
N THR A 55 -13.64 6.83 -6.01
CA THR A 55 -14.10 6.59 -4.65
C THR A 55 -12.90 6.46 -3.73
N VAL A 56 -12.74 7.45 -2.85
CA VAL A 56 -11.68 7.40 -1.83
C VAL A 56 -12.17 6.56 -0.66
N LEU A 57 -11.43 5.49 -0.36
CA LEU A 57 -11.63 4.66 0.82
C LEU A 57 -10.50 4.93 1.82
N GLN A 58 -10.85 5.02 3.10
CA GLN A 58 -9.88 5.17 4.18
C GLN A 58 -9.94 3.93 5.07
N LEU A 59 -8.80 3.28 5.28
CA LEU A 59 -8.65 2.29 6.34
C LEU A 59 -8.73 3.03 7.68
N TYR A 60 -9.75 2.72 8.49
CA TYR A 60 -10.07 3.52 9.68
C TYR A 60 -9.52 2.91 10.97
N ASP A 61 -9.65 1.60 11.12
CA ASP A 61 -9.15 0.85 12.27
C ASP A 61 -8.82 -0.58 11.83
N GLY A 62 -7.71 -1.13 12.29
CA GLY A 62 -7.20 -2.41 11.83
C GLY A 62 -5.87 -2.80 12.47
N ILE A 63 -5.57 -4.08 12.37
CA ILE A 63 -4.28 -4.64 12.77
C ILE A 63 -3.68 -5.29 11.53
N GLY A 64 -2.42 -4.99 11.27
CA GLY A 64 -1.64 -5.63 10.23
C GLY A 64 -0.44 -6.36 10.79
N GLU A 65 0.08 -7.26 9.97
CA GLU A 65 1.27 -8.04 10.21
C GLU A 65 2.22 -7.81 9.03
N TRP A 66 3.51 -7.77 9.30
CA TRP A 66 4.54 -7.71 8.28
C TRP A 66 5.55 -8.83 8.49
N HIS A 67 6.09 -9.34 7.38
CA HIS A 67 7.15 -10.34 7.38
C HIS A 67 8.27 -9.91 6.43
N ASP A 68 9.50 -9.93 6.94
CA ASP A 68 10.71 -9.67 6.18
C ASP A 68 11.43 -11.00 5.89
N PHE A 69 11.34 -11.43 4.63
CA PHE A 69 11.99 -12.64 4.13
C PHE A 69 13.40 -12.36 3.59
N SER A 70 13.88 -11.12 3.64
CA SER A 70 15.24 -10.75 3.24
C SER A 70 16.31 -11.22 4.23
N ILE A 71 15.93 -11.81 5.37
CA ILE A 71 16.87 -12.25 6.41
C ILE A 71 16.45 -13.59 7.01
N LEU A 72 17.42 -14.35 7.52
CA LEU A 72 17.19 -15.62 8.22
C LEU A 72 17.71 -15.50 9.67
N PRO A 73 16.88 -15.82 10.69
CA PRO A 73 15.47 -16.15 10.58
C PRO A 73 14.63 -14.93 10.15
N ALA A 74 13.51 -15.19 9.47
CA ALA A 74 12.61 -14.13 9.01
C ALA A 74 12.12 -13.30 10.20
N LYS A 75 12.12 -11.97 10.05
CA LYS A 75 11.55 -11.09 11.07
C LYS A 75 10.07 -10.87 10.79
N SER A 76 9.29 -10.80 11.84
CA SER A 76 7.88 -10.45 11.77
C SER A 76 7.51 -9.45 12.85
N GLY A 77 6.42 -8.74 12.62
CA GLY A 77 5.86 -7.82 13.61
C GLY A 77 4.42 -7.46 13.28
N THR A 78 3.74 -6.86 14.25
CA THR A 78 2.38 -6.35 14.06
C THR A 78 2.38 -4.82 14.08
N PHE A 79 1.44 -4.22 13.37
CA PHE A 79 1.20 -2.77 13.36
C PHE A 79 -0.30 -2.50 13.47
N LYS A 80 -0.66 -1.33 13.99
CA LYS A 80 -2.05 -0.87 14.00
C LYS A 80 -2.26 0.14 12.88
N VAL A 81 -3.37 0.01 12.19
CA VAL A 81 -3.84 0.95 11.17
C VAL A 81 -5.01 1.70 11.79
N GLY A 82 -4.84 2.99 12.06
CA GLY A 82 -5.85 3.76 12.78
C GLY A 82 -5.62 3.81 14.28
N CYS A 83 -6.42 4.66 14.93
CA CYS A 83 -6.25 5.26 16.26
C CYS A 83 -5.16 6.35 16.34
N ASN A 84 -5.63 7.60 16.21
CA ASN A 84 -5.12 8.75 16.98
C ASN A 84 -6.07 8.97 18.14
#